data_AF-A0A0S8G1N6-F1
#
_entry.id   AF-A0A0S8G1N6-F1
#
_cell.length_a   1.000
_cell.length_b   1.000
_cell.length_c   1.000
_cell.angle_alpha   90.00
_cell.angle_beta   90.00
_cell.angle_gamma   90.00
#
_symmetry.space_group_name_H-M   'P 1'
#
loop_
_entity.id
_entity.type
_entity.pdbx_description
1 polymer ?
#
loop_
_entity_poly.entity_id
_entity_poly.type
_entity_poly.pdbx_seq_one_letter_code
_entity_poly.pdbx_strand_id
1 'polypeptide(L)'
;MADREDIVVVQDVSPRYAEIAAPSTEIIMQDYVDTLRSLEDDFQNMSYPYLLDASGKEDLGGGVLVAITVEEQNLQLAFQPRFTPAETGSATSASGPPDQRNRQTLTDTNADFVAANVAPGSYLVNWTDRSVSDVLRVISATQLEVRALQNGTDNDFDISDDYTIWNVVQVRTSGGNLVAIDDGAPASIISPILPTWGTQVILTTSSSATIQELSEIRFSAYGGGVTIDPARPTAISGTDYPAGTLAAPSDNWPDALAIADSLGLTKIFVHASQTVPASTDLSKNYWIIGEGATVTSLVIPDSANTDSLRVQDVTLLNGFLDNANLIERCVIQDMEIGAGFYFECSFIGTQNMIGTGQLNIYQCYSGVAGGGPTQTPEFNVNDAIVAGRGWTGGVEFLQKTSTAAFSWDMTSGRVQVNDNNTTGSMTLRGSGVWDNEATYAGTTTVDDQMTNTTSIAAAVWNALTVTYNAAGSFGEFVQGKLLTLAKFLGLKDL
;
A
#
# COMPACT_ATOMS: atom_id res chain seq x y z
N MET A 1 2.77 -32.09 -27.47
CA MET A 1 1.34 -32.25 -27.22
C MET A 1 1.06 -33.72 -27.46
N ALA A 2 0.73 -34.46 -26.41
CA ALA A 2 0.53 -35.89 -26.51
C ALA A 2 -0.89 -36.20 -26.02
N ASP A 3 -1.79 -36.46 -26.98
CA ASP A 3 -3.10 -37.03 -26.67
C ASP A 3 -2.87 -38.42 -26.09
N ARG A 4 -3.45 -38.66 -24.91
CA ARG A 4 -3.26 -39.89 -24.17
C ARG A 4 -4.42 -40.84 -24.40
N GLU A 5 -4.13 -42.00 -24.98
CA GLU A 5 -5.14 -43.05 -25.21
C GLU A 5 -5.59 -43.75 -23.92
N ASP A 6 -4.89 -43.54 -22.80
CA ASP A 6 -5.18 -44.20 -21.53
C ASP A 6 -6.11 -43.38 -20.60
N ILE A 7 -6.74 -42.31 -21.11
CA ILE A 7 -7.71 -41.51 -20.36
C ILE A 7 -9.11 -41.77 -20.91
N VAL A 8 -10.05 -42.11 -20.03
CA VAL A 8 -11.46 -42.32 -20.38
C VAL A 8 -12.34 -41.49 -19.46
N VAL A 9 -13.30 -40.76 -20.03
CA VAL A 9 -14.27 -39.97 -19.26
C VAL A 9 -15.55 -40.77 -19.06
N VAL A 10 -15.91 -40.98 -17.79
CA VAL A 10 -17.14 -41.66 -17.38
C VAL A 10 -18.22 -40.62 -17.13
N GLN A 11 -19.24 -40.60 -17.98
CA GLN A 11 -20.25 -39.52 -18.07
C GLN A 11 -21.58 -39.82 -17.38
N ASP A 12 -21.81 -41.06 -16.98
CA ASP A 12 -23.08 -41.55 -16.40
C ASP A 12 -23.22 -41.25 -14.89
N VAL A 13 -22.24 -40.57 -14.30
CA VAL A 13 -22.22 -40.14 -12.90
C VAL A 13 -22.00 -38.64 -12.76
N SER A 14 -22.41 -38.07 -11.62
CA SER A 14 -22.19 -36.66 -11.27
C SER A 14 -21.65 -36.55 -9.83
N PRO A 15 -20.48 -35.92 -9.60
CA PRO A 15 -19.54 -35.44 -10.62
C PRO A 15 -19.04 -36.56 -11.55
N ARG A 16 -18.74 -36.21 -12.79
CA ARG A 16 -18.11 -37.12 -13.76
C ARG A 16 -16.70 -37.42 -13.29
N TYR A 17 -16.06 -38.44 -13.85
CA TYR A 17 -14.63 -38.61 -13.63
C TYR A 17 -13.87 -39.02 -14.88
N ALA A 18 -12.64 -38.52 -15.00
CA ALA A 18 -11.68 -38.94 -16.01
C ALA A 18 -10.76 -39.99 -15.37
N GLU A 19 -10.89 -41.24 -15.79
CA GLU A 19 -10.07 -42.34 -15.30
C GLU A 19 -8.84 -42.55 -16.17
N ILE A 20 -7.67 -42.58 -15.54
CA ILE A 20 -6.39 -42.95 -16.16
C ILE A 20 -6.16 -44.46 -15.97
N ALA A 21 -6.07 -45.21 -17.07
CA ALA A 21 -5.90 -46.65 -17.04
C ALA A 21 -4.54 -47.08 -16.44
N ALA A 22 -4.52 -48.27 -15.82
CA ALA A 22 -3.29 -48.96 -15.47
C ALA A 22 -2.47 -49.27 -16.74
N PRO A 23 -1.12 -49.23 -16.69
CA PRO A 23 -0.27 -49.12 -15.51
C PRO A 23 0.19 -47.69 -15.20
N SER A 24 -0.39 -46.66 -15.81
CA SER A 24 0.08 -45.27 -15.67
C SER A 24 0.08 -44.78 -14.22
N THR A 25 1.18 -44.15 -13.82
CA THR A 25 1.40 -43.62 -12.46
C THR A 25 1.63 -42.12 -12.43
N GLU A 26 1.59 -41.45 -13.58
CA GLU A 26 1.76 -40.01 -13.69
C GLU A 26 0.84 -39.44 -14.77
N ILE A 27 0.33 -38.24 -14.51
CA ILE A 27 -0.30 -37.38 -15.50
C ILE A 27 0.27 -35.96 -15.42
N ILE A 28 0.70 -35.45 -16.56
CA ILE A 28 1.13 -34.06 -16.72
C ILE A 28 -0.12 -33.24 -17.08
N MET A 29 -0.34 -32.10 -16.41
CA MET A 29 -1.53 -31.26 -16.61
C MET A 29 -1.70 -30.80 -18.07
N GLN A 30 -0.59 -30.59 -18.78
CA GLN A 30 -0.65 -30.30 -20.22
C GLN A 30 -1.31 -31.43 -21.00
N ASP A 31 -0.82 -32.66 -20.85
CA ASP A 31 -1.34 -33.82 -21.58
C ASP A 31 -2.79 -34.10 -21.16
N TYR A 32 -3.13 -33.84 -19.89
CA TYR A 32 -4.49 -33.95 -19.39
C TYR A 32 -5.44 -32.98 -20.09
N VAL A 33 -5.08 -31.69 -20.16
CA VAL A 33 -5.86 -30.66 -20.86
C VAL A 33 -6.04 -30.99 -22.33
N ASP A 34 -4.96 -31.38 -23.01
CA ASP A 34 -5.00 -31.67 -24.44
C ASP A 34 -5.91 -32.88 -24.72
N THR A 35 -5.74 -33.95 -23.94
CA THR A 35 -6.54 -35.18 -24.09
C THR A 35 -8.02 -34.92 -23.83
N LEU A 36 -8.36 -34.18 -22.77
CA LEU A 36 -9.76 -33.91 -22.47
C LEU A 36 -10.43 -32.98 -23.49
N ARG A 37 -9.71 -31.98 -24.03
CA ARG A 37 -10.21 -31.16 -25.14
C ARG A 37 -10.43 -31.96 -26.42
N SER A 38 -9.53 -32.91 -26.70
CA SER A 38 -9.68 -33.83 -27.83
C SER A 38 -10.93 -34.71 -27.65
N LEU A 39 -11.19 -35.21 -26.43
CA LEU A 39 -12.40 -35.99 -26.12
C LEU A 39 -13.69 -35.15 -26.17
N GLU A 40 -13.65 -33.87 -25.79
CA GLU A 40 -14.79 -32.95 -25.90
C GLU A 40 -15.30 -32.82 -27.33
N ASP A 41 -14.40 -32.77 -28.32
CA ASP A 41 -14.76 -32.66 -29.74
C ASP A 41 -15.56 -33.89 -30.25
N ASP A 42 -15.34 -35.06 -29.63
CA ASP A 42 -16.03 -36.31 -29.99
C ASP A 42 -17.39 -36.47 -29.30
N PHE A 43 -17.65 -35.75 -28.20
CA PHE A 43 -18.89 -35.89 -27.45
C PHE A 43 -20.05 -35.12 -28.07
N GLN A 44 -21.06 -35.86 -28.57
CA GLN A 44 -22.31 -35.28 -29.06
C GLN A 44 -23.37 -35.23 -27.94
N ASN A 45 -24.08 -34.10 -27.81
CA ASN A 45 -25.18 -33.89 -26.85
C ASN A 45 -24.80 -34.04 -25.36
N MET A 46 -23.64 -33.50 -24.96
CA MET A 46 -23.29 -33.47 -23.54
C MET A 46 -24.31 -32.67 -22.72
N SER A 47 -24.61 -33.16 -21.51
CA SER A 47 -25.44 -32.42 -20.54
C SER A 47 -24.72 -31.17 -20.00
N TYR A 48 -23.40 -31.09 -20.15
CA TYR A 48 -22.55 -29.96 -19.78
C TYR A 48 -21.75 -29.48 -20.99
N PRO A 49 -21.56 -28.17 -21.17
CA PRO A 49 -20.95 -27.61 -22.37
C PRO A 49 -19.45 -27.94 -22.51
N TYR A 50 -18.75 -28.24 -21.41
CA TYR A 50 -17.33 -28.60 -21.39
C TYR A 50 -16.98 -29.45 -20.14
N LEU A 51 -15.78 -30.02 -20.13
CA LEU A 51 -15.15 -30.83 -19.09
C LEU A 51 -14.17 -30.03 -18.23
N LEU A 52 -13.46 -29.07 -18.82
CA LEU A 52 -12.48 -28.25 -18.11
C LEU A 52 -12.30 -26.86 -18.70
N ASP A 53 -11.87 -25.92 -17.87
CA ASP A 53 -11.18 -24.70 -18.30
C ASP A 53 -9.68 -24.81 -17.99
N ALA A 54 -8.84 -24.17 -18.78
CA ALA A 54 -7.40 -24.14 -18.54
C ALA A 54 -6.80 -22.77 -18.88
N SER A 55 -6.05 -22.21 -17.93
CA SER A 55 -5.29 -20.97 -18.06
C SER A 55 -3.80 -21.20 -17.76
N GLY A 56 -2.93 -20.28 -18.14
CA GLY A 56 -1.47 -20.42 -17.96
C GLY A 56 -0.67 -20.31 -19.27
N LYS A 57 0.65 -20.57 -19.16
CA LYS A 57 1.67 -20.41 -20.21
C LYS A 57 1.91 -18.97 -20.69
N GLU A 58 1.47 -17.97 -19.94
CA GLU A 58 1.85 -16.60 -20.20
C GLU A 58 3.37 -16.45 -20.02
N ASP A 59 4.01 -15.70 -20.91
CA ASP A 59 5.43 -15.39 -20.82
C ASP A 59 5.65 -14.32 -19.73
N LEU A 60 6.45 -14.67 -18.71
CA LEU A 60 6.85 -13.74 -17.65
C LEU A 60 8.14 -12.98 -18.01
N GLY A 61 8.69 -13.20 -19.20
CA GLY A 61 9.97 -12.68 -19.65
C GLY A 61 11.14 -13.59 -19.26
N GLY A 62 12.25 -13.48 -19.99
CA GLY A 62 13.47 -14.26 -19.71
C GLY A 62 13.34 -15.76 -20.00
N GLY A 63 12.33 -16.18 -20.77
CA GLY A 63 12.09 -17.58 -21.11
C GLY A 63 11.36 -18.38 -20.03
N VAL A 64 10.77 -17.71 -19.04
CA VAL A 64 9.97 -18.33 -17.97
C VAL A 64 8.49 -18.23 -18.33
N LEU A 65 7.77 -19.35 -18.27
CA LEU A 65 6.33 -19.41 -18.52
C LEU A 65 5.57 -19.71 -17.22
N VAL A 66 4.34 -19.20 -17.10
CA VAL A 66 3.41 -19.57 -16.02
C VAL A 66 2.99 -21.03 -16.15
N ALA A 67 2.94 -21.76 -15.04
CA ALA A 67 2.44 -23.14 -15.01
C ALA A 67 0.93 -23.19 -15.32
N ILE A 68 0.46 -24.29 -15.89
CA ILE A 68 -0.93 -24.44 -16.30
C ILE A 68 -1.82 -24.61 -15.06
N THR A 69 -2.96 -23.93 -15.03
CA THR A 69 -4.02 -24.20 -14.05
C THR A 69 -5.19 -24.82 -14.79
N VAL A 70 -5.60 -26.01 -14.34
CA VAL A 70 -6.73 -26.77 -14.87
C VAL A 70 -7.88 -26.68 -13.88
N GLU A 71 -9.03 -26.24 -14.36
CA GLU A 71 -10.29 -26.15 -13.61
C GLU A 71 -11.30 -27.14 -14.19
N GLU A 72 -11.45 -28.28 -13.51
CA GLU A 72 -12.39 -29.34 -13.87
C GLU A 72 -13.84 -28.91 -13.58
N GLN A 73 -14.73 -29.09 -14.55
CA GLN A 73 -16.14 -28.69 -14.47
C GLN A 73 -17.05 -29.89 -14.32
N ASN A 74 -17.62 -30.05 -13.13
CA ASN A 74 -18.39 -31.24 -12.74
C ASN A 74 -17.66 -32.54 -13.15
N LEU A 75 -16.34 -32.56 -12.92
CA LEU A 75 -15.41 -33.61 -13.29
C LEU A 75 -14.38 -33.76 -12.16
N GLN A 76 -13.91 -34.98 -11.94
CA GLN A 76 -12.80 -35.30 -11.07
C GLN A 76 -11.79 -36.20 -11.79
N LEU A 77 -10.52 -36.05 -11.49
CA LEU A 77 -9.48 -36.96 -11.92
C LEU A 77 -9.46 -38.24 -11.06
N ALA A 78 -9.41 -39.40 -11.72
CA ALA A 78 -9.27 -40.70 -11.09
C ALA A 78 -8.14 -41.51 -11.75
N PHE A 79 -7.47 -42.35 -10.97
CA PHE A 79 -6.61 -43.41 -11.53
C PHE A 79 -7.32 -44.74 -11.40
N GLN A 80 -7.20 -45.61 -12.40
CA GLN A 80 -7.87 -46.90 -12.38
C GLN A 80 -7.45 -47.71 -11.13
N PRO A 81 -8.41 -48.30 -10.40
CA PRO A 81 -8.13 -49.10 -9.21
C PRO A 81 -7.10 -50.21 -9.43
N ARG A 82 -6.29 -50.51 -8.42
CA ARG A 82 -5.26 -51.56 -8.46
C ARG A 82 -5.77 -52.82 -7.76
N PHE A 83 -6.50 -53.66 -8.49
CA PHE A 83 -7.10 -54.89 -7.94
C PHE A 83 -6.18 -56.11 -7.94
N THR A 84 -5.09 -56.10 -8.73
CA THR A 84 -4.16 -57.22 -8.80
C THR A 84 -3.41 -57.38 -7.46
N PRO A 85 -3.55 -58.52 -6.76
CA PRO A 85 -2.75 -58.78 -5.59
C PRO A 85 -1.26 -58.74 -5.90
N ALA A 86 -0.48 -58.15 -5.01
CA ALA A 86 0.97 -58.22 -5.04
C ALA A 86 1.45 -59.61 -4.63
N GLU A 87 0.84 -60.17 -3.58
CA GLU A 87 1.17 -61.48 -3.04
C GLU A 87 -0.08 -62.16 -2.45
N THR A 88 -0.16 -63.49 -2.59
CA THR A 88 -1.17 -64.35 -1.96
C THR A 88 -0.44 -65.56 -1.39
N GLY A 89 -0.67 -65.90 -0.12
CA GLY A 89 0.03 -67.01 0.50
C GLY A 89 -0.66 -67.49 1.77
N SER A 90 0.03 -68.32 2.55
CA SER A 90 -0.46 -68.82 3.84
C SER A 90 0.64 -68.71 4.87
N ALA A 91 0.34 -68.12 6.02
CA ALA A 91 1.33 -67.91 7.08
C ALA A 91 1.96 -69.25 7.51
N THR A 92 3.28 -69.34 7.50
CA THR A 92 4.01 -70.56 7.89
C THR A 92 4.40 -70.58 9.37
N SER A 93 4.23 -69.46 10.07
CA SER A 93 4.50 -69.32 11.50
C SER A 93 3.44 -68.46 12.16
N ALA A 94 3.07 -68.80 13.39
CA ALA A 94 2.16 -67.97 14.17
C ALA A 94 2.84 -66.66 14.62
N SER A 95 2.15 -65.52 14.52
CA SER A 95 2.69 -64.21 14.89
C SER A 95 2.68 -63.94 16.39
N GLY A 96 1.80 -64.63 17.14
CA GLY A 96 1.46 -64.27 18.51
C GLY A 96 0.70 -62.93 18.61
N PRO A 97 0.37 -62.49 19.84
CA PRO A 97 -0.33 -61.24 20.05
C PRO A 97 0.52 -60.03 19.64
N PRO A 98 -0.08 -58.88 19.29
CA PRO A 98 0.66 -57.67 18.97
C PRO A 98 1.65 -57.25 20.07
N ASP A 99 2.79 -56.72 19.65
CA ASP A 99 3.78 -56.18 20.59
C ASP A 99 3.25 -54.90 21.31
N GLN A 100 4.03 -54.37 22.25
CA GLN A 100 3.66 -53.14 23.00
C GLN A 100 3.50 -51.89 22.10
N ARG A 101 3.91 -51.96 20.84
CA ARG A 101 3.77 -50.89 19.84
C ARG A 101 2.66 -51.21 18.83
N ASN A 102 1.83 -52.22 19.09
CA ASN A 102 0.73 -52.66 18.26
C ASN A 102 1.19 -53.17 16.88
N ARG A 103 2.23 -54.01 16.86
CA ARG A 103 2.84 -54.58 15.64
C ARG A 103 2.85 -56.10 15.69
N GLN A 104 2.69 -56.73 14.54
CA GLN A 104 2.76 -58.19 14.35
C GLN A 104 3.69 -58.53 13.19
N THR A 105 4.19 -59.77 13.17
CA THR A 105 5.06 -60.26 12.11
C THR A 105 4.35 -61.36 11.34
N LEU A 106 4.07 -61.13 10.06
CA LEU A 106 3.71 -62.20 9.13
C LEU A 106 4.98 -62.91 8.66
N THR A 107 5.01 -64.24 8.75
CA THR A 107 6.08 -65.06 8.19
C THR A 107 5.48 -66.11 7.26
N ASP A 108 5.88 -66.09 5.99
CA ASP A 108 5.60 -67.13 5.00
C ASP A 108 6.92 -67.52 4.32
N THR A 109 7.43 -68.72 4.61
CA THR A 109 8.70 -69.20 4.05
C THR A 109 8.64 -69.54 2.56
N ASN A 110 7.45 -69.60 1.96
CA ASN A 110 7.25 -69.88 0.55
C ASN A 110 7.05 -68.61 -0.29
N ALA A 111 6.79 -67.46 0.34
CA ALA A 111 6.63 -66.17 -0.33
C ALA A 111 7.97 -65.48 -0.62
N ASP A 112 7.96 -64.55 -1.57
CA ASP A 112 9.03 -63.57 -1.78
C ASP A 112 8.45 -62.16 -1.87
N PHE A 113 8.19 -61.55 -0.71
CA PHE A 113 7.63 -60.21 -0.56
C PHE A 113 8.48 -59.12 -1.22
N VAL A 114 9.79 -59.36 -1.39
CA VAL A 114 10.68 -58.41 -2.08
C VAL A 114 10.48 -58.53 -3.59
N ALA A 115 10.46 -59.74 -4.14
CA ALA A 115 10.19 -59.96 -5.56
C ALA A 115 8.76 -59.55 -5.98
N ALA A 116 7.78 -59.70 -5.08
CA ALA A 116 6.42 -59.23 -5.23
C ALA A 116 6.26 -57.69 -5.15
N ASN A 117 7.35 -56.97 -4.87
CA ASN A 117 7.37 -55.52 -4.66
C ASN A 117 6.41 -55.05 -3.56
N VAL A 118 6.21 -55.85 -2.51
CA VAL A 118 5.42 -55.39 -1.34
C VAL A 118 6.15 -54.19 -0.71
N ALA A 119 5.40 -53.12 -0.44
CA ALA A 119 5.96 -51.90 0.13
C ALA A 119 5.24 -51.48 1.42
N PRO A 120 5.86 -50.65 2.29
CA PRO A 120 5.14 -49.99 3.38
C PRO A 120 3.88 -49.27 2.87
N GLY A 121 2.77 -49.39 3.60
CA GLY A 121 1.46 -48.88 3.21
C GLY A 121 0.61 -49.84 2.36
N SER A 122 1.15 -50.99 1.95
CA SER A 122 0.38 -52.03 1.28
C SER A 122 -0.74 -52.55 2.18
N TYR A 123 -1.88 -52.84 1.60
CA TYR A 123 -3.04 -53.36 2.31
C TYR A 123 -2.96 -54.88 2.42
N LEU A 124 -3.21 -55.41 3.61
CA LEU A 124 -3.15 -56.83 3.90
C LEU A 124 -4.48 -57.29 4.50
N VAL A 125 -4.96 -58.44 4.03
CA VAL A 125 -6.13 -59.13 4.57
C VAL A 125 -5.72 -60.55 4.98
N ASN A 126 -6.02 -60.93 6.22
CA ASN A 126 -6.06 -62.33 6.64
C ASN A 126 -7.47 -62.86 6.34
N TRP A 127 -7.60 -63.76 5.38
CA TRP A 127 -8.88 -64.29 4.94
C TRP A 127 -9.48 -65.31 5.91
N THR A 128 -8.63 -65.95 6.71
CA THR A 128 -9.04 -67.02 7.62
C THR A 128 -9.90 -66.47 8.75
N ASP A 129 -9.46 -65.38 9.38
CA ASP A 129 -10.17 -64.75 10.50
C ASP A 129 -10.89 -63.45 10.12
N ARG A 130 -10.71 -63.00 8.86
CA ARG A 130 -11.23 -61.74 8.26
C ARG A 130 -10.64 -60.46 8.84
N SER A 131 -9.49 -60.53 9.47
CA SER A 131 -8.79 -59.34 9.95
C SER A 131 -8.02 -58.64 8.84
N VAL A 132 -7.81 -57.33 9.03
CA VAL A 132 -7.14 -56.46 8.06
C VAL A 132 -6.04 -55.65 8.71
N SER A 133 -4.99 -55.33 7.96
CA SER A 133 -3.88 -54.51 8.42
C SER A 133 -3.18 -53.80 7.26
N ASP A 134 -2.23 -52.92 7.61
CA ASP A 134 -1.28 -52.30 6.71
C ASP A 134 0.15 -52.80 6.98
N VAL A 135 0.92 -52.96 5.90
CA VAL A 135 2.35 -53.30 5.98
C VAL A 135 3.12 -52.08 6.47
N LEU A 136 3.84 -52.21 7.58
CA LEU A 136 4.70 -51.14 8.10
C LEU A 136 6.08 -51.20 7.47
N ARG A 137 6.62 -52.41 7.26
CA ARG A 137 7.95 -52.64 6.70
C ARG A 137 8.13 -54.07 6.20
N VAL A 138 8.86 -54.24 5.10
CA VAL A 138 9.38 -55.54 4.66
C VAL A 138 10.66 -55.86 5.43
N ILE A 139 10.69 -56.96 6.20
CA ILE A 139 11.86 -57.36 6.99
C ILE A 139 12.82 -58.19 6.12
N SER A 140 12.27 -59.12 5.34
CA SER A 140 12.99 -60.00 4.42
C SER A 140 12.06 -60.47 3.30
N ALA A 141 12.55 -61.30 2.38
CA ALA A 141 11.72 -61.95 1.35
C ALA A 141 10.54 -62.74 1.95
N THR A 142 10.68 -63.27 3.16
CA THR A 142 9.68 -64.18 3.77
C THR A 142 9.01 -63.59 5.01
N GLN A 143 9.30 -62.33 5.37
CA GLN A 143 8.77 -61.70 6.58
C GLN A 143 8.36 -60.24 6.40
N LEU A 144 7.16 -59.90 6.91
CA LEU A 144 6.64 -58.54 6.99
C LEU A 144 6.37 -58.13 8.43
N GLU A 145 6.70 -56.89 8.77
CA GLU A 145 6.19 -56.22 9.96
C GLU A 145 4.92 -55.46 9.56
N VAL A 146 3.81 -55.80 10.20
CA VAL A 146 2.49 -55.19 9.95
C VAL A 146 1.99 -54.49 11.21
N ARG A 147 1.03 -53.59 11.06
CA ARG A 147 0.24 -53.12 12.20
C ARG A 147 -0.56 -54.29 12.77
N ALA A 148 -0.95 -54.24 14.04
CA ALA A 148 -1.84 -55.25 14.58
C ALA A 148 -3.09 -55.38 13.70
N LEU A 149 -3.42 -56.61 13.35
CA LEU A 149 -4.64 -56.97 12.64
C LEU A 149 -5.86 -56.47 13.42
N GLN A 150 -6.90 -56.06 12.70
CA GLN A 150 -8.14 -55.55 13.29
C GLN A 150 -9.37 -56.08 12.56
N ASN A 151 -10.51 -56.06 13.27
CA ASN A 151 -11.84 -56.39 12.76
C ASN A 151 -12.06 -57.86 12.34
N GLY A 152 -11.10 -58.75 12.60
CA GLY A 152 -11.27 -60.20 12.49
C GLY A 152 -11.60 -60.86 13.83
N THR A 153 -11.68 -62.19 13.78
CA THR A 153 -12.09 -63.02 14.93
C THR A 153 -11.01 -63.06 16.00
N ASP A 154 -9.77 -63.37 15.62
CA ASP A 154 -8.65 -63.56 16.55
C ASP A 154 -7.58 -62.46 16.40
N ASN A 155 -7.51 -61.80 15.23
CA ASN A 155 -6.64 -60.65 14.95
C ASN A 155 -5.14 -60.95 15.16
N ASP A 156 -4.73 -62.15 14.83
CA ASP A 156 -3.35 -62.60 14.71
C ASP A 156 -3.17 -63.45 13.44
N PHE A 157 -1.93 -63.84 13.17
CA PHE A 157 -1.66 -64.86 12.15
C PHE A 157 -1.41 -66.18 12.87
N ASP A 158 -2.23 -67.17 12.57
CA ASP A 158 -1.98 -68.57 12.90
C ASP A 158 -1.28 -69.30 11.75
N ILE A 159 -0.68 -70.44 12.05
CA ILE A 159 -0.08 -71.28 11.01
C ILE A 159 -1.21 -71.76 10.07
N SER A 160 -0.99 -71.59 8.77
CA SER A 160 -1.95 -71.86 7.68
C SER A 160 -3.04 -70.81 7.49
N ASP A 161 -2.91 -69.63 8.11
CA ASP A 161 -3.78 -68.51 7.78
C ASP A 161 -3.52 -68.00 6.37
N ASP A 162 -4.54 -68.08 5.51
CA ASP A 162 -4.50 -67.53 4.17
C ASP A 162 -4.52 -66.00 4.20
N TYR A 163 -3.62 -65.37 3.45
CA TYR A 163 -3.54 -63.92 3.35
C TYR A 163 -3.48 -63.42 1.91
N THR A 164 -3.82 -62.16 1.71
CA THR A 164 -3.60 -61.45 0.44
C THR A 164 -3.12 -60.04 0.70
N ILE A 165 -2.17 -59.59 -0.13
CA ILE A 165 -1.55 -58.27 -0.06
C ILE A 165 -1.79 -57.53 -1.36
N TRP A 166 -2.22 -56.27 -1.26
CA TRP A 166 -2.35 -55.35 -2.39
C TRP A 166 -1.43 -54.16 -2.17
N ASN A 167 -0.62 -53.85 -3.18
CA ASN A 167 0.19 -52.64 -3.17
C ASN A 167 -0.71 -51.42 -3.36
N VAL A 168 -0.53 -50.41 -2.52
CA VAL A 168 -1.05 -49.07 -2.76
C VAL A 168 -0.06 -48.36 -3.67
N VAL A 169 -0.44 -48.10 -4.92
CA VAL A 169 0.44 -47.47 -5.91
C VAL A 169 0.33 -45.95 -5.76
N GLN A 170 1.47 -45.33 -5.48
CA GLN A 170 1.56 -43.87 -5.49
C GLN A 170 1.54 -43.37 -6.94
N VAL A 171 0.59 -42.49 -7.23
CA VAL A 171 0.43 -41.85 -8.54
C VAL A 171 0.52 -40.35 -8.37
N ARG A 172 0.96 -39.62 -9.39
CA ARG A 172 1.21 -38.16 -9.28
C ARG A 172 0.58 -37.35 -10.40
N THR A 173 0.13 -36.16 -10.05
CA THR A 173 -0.16 -35.09 -11.02
C THR A 173 1.01 -34.11 -11.01
N SER A 174 1.45 -33.66 -12.19
CA SER A 174 2.60 -32.75 -12.32
C SER A 174 2.39 -31.71 -13.43
N GLY A 175 3.20 -30.64 -13.42
CA GLY A 175 3.19 -29.63 -14.49
C GLY A 175 2.08 -28.58 -14.41
N GLY A 176 1.39 -28.43 -13.28
CA GLY A 176 0.35 -27.43 -13.11
C GLY A 176 -0.44 -27.55 -11.82
N ASN A 177 -1.48 -26.72 -11.71
CA ASN A 177 -2.48 -26.77 -10.66
C ASN A 177 -3.75 -27.48 -11.17
N LEU A 178 -4.42 -28.17 -10.26
CA LEU A 178 -5.68 -28.86 -10.54
C LEU A 178 -6.70 -28.46 -9.49
N VAL A 179 -7.83 -27.92 -9.93
CA VAL A 179 -8.99 -27.56 -9.10
C VAL A 179 -10.24 -28.10 -9.76
N ALA A 180 -11.29 -28.36 -8.98
CA ALA A 180 -12.56 -28.87 -9.49
C ALA A 180 -13.74 -28.14 -8.87
N ILE A 181 -14.75 -27.90 -9.69
CA ILE A 181 -15.98 -27.21 -9.32
C ILE A 181 -17.17 -28.11 -9.66
N ASP A 182 -18.09 -28.25 -8.71
CA ASP A 182 -19.38 -28.89 -8.93
C ASP A 182 -20.44 -27.84 -9.27
N ASP A 183 -21.32 -28.16 -10.22
CA ASP A 183 -22.32 -27.26 -10.81
C ASP A 183 -23.61 -27.16 -9.95
N GLY A 184 -23.52 -27.48 -8.66
CA GLY A 184 -24.57 -27.12 -7.72
C GLY A 184 -24.60 -25.61 -7.58
N ALA A 185 -25.73 -24.93 -7.81
CA ALA A 185 -25.81 -23.49 -7.56
C ALA A 185 -25.92 -23.19 -6.05
N PRO A 186 -24.99 -22.44 -5.42
CA PRO A 186 -23.80 -21.80 -6.00
C PRO A 186 -22.61 -22.76 -6.15
N ALA A 187 -21.89 -22.64 -7.28
CA ALA A 187 -20.82 -23.53 -7.70
C ALA A 187 -19.85 -23.81 -6.53
N SER A 188 -19.81 -25.07 -6.09
CA SER A 188 -19.03 -25.46 -4.91
C SER A 188 -17.72 -26.10 -5.33
N ILE A 189 -16.62 -25.64 -4.71
CA ILE A 189 -15.32 -26.28 -4.88
C ILE A 189 -15.40 -27.69 -4.32
N ILE A 190 -15.07 -28.68 -5.14
CA ILE A 190 -14.99 -30.09 -4.75
C ILE A 190 -13.54 -30.58 -4.79
N SER A 191 -13.29 -31.78 -4.26
CA SER A 191 -12.00 -32.43 -4.44
C SER A 191 -11.76 -32.68 -5.93
N PRO A 192 -10.63 -32.24 -6.53
CA PRO A 192 -10.31 -32.57 -7.92
C PRO A 192 -9.94 -34.04 -8.11
N ILE A 193 -9.63 -34.75 -7.02
CA ILE A 193 -9.31 -36.17 -7.07
C ILE A 193 -10.50 -36.97 -6.57
N LEU A 194 -10.89 -37.97 -7.36
CA LEU A 194 -11.73 -39.08 -6.91
C LEU A 194 -10.82 -40.23 -6.43
N PRO A 195 -10.77 -40.53 -5.12
CA PRO A 195 -9.95 -41.63 -4.61
C PRO A 195 -10.45 -42.99 -5.12
N THR A 196 -9.52 -43.84 -5.58
CA THR A 196 -9.83 -45.20 -6.04
C THR A 196 -9.04 -46.24 -5.25
N TRP A 197 -9.51 -47.50 -5.28
CA TRP A 197 -8.89 -48.57 -4.51
C TRP A 197 -7.44 -48.83 -4.95
N GLY A 198 -6.52 -48.93 -3.98
CA GLY A 198 -5.11 -49.26 -4.24
C GLY A 198 -4.32 -48.15 -4.94
N THR A 199 -4.81 -46.91 -4.94
CA THR A 199 -4.06 -45.75 -5.44
C THR A 199 -3.91 -44.69 -4.34
N GLN A 200 -2.78 -43.97 -4.38
CA GLN A 200 -2.57 -42.78 -3.57
C GLN A 200 -2.12 -41.65 -4.49
N VAL A 201 -2.97 -40.65 -4.67
CA VAL A 201 -2.67 -39.52 -5.56
C VAL A 201 -1.89 -38.45 -4.80
N ILE A 202 -0.74 -38.06 -5.33
CA ILE A 202 0.02 -36.89 -4.89
C ILE A 202 -0.19 -35.75 -5.87
N LEU A 203 -0.79 -34.67 -5.38
CA LEU A 203 -0.92 -33.42 -6.10
C LEU A 203 0.37 -32.61 -5.94
N THR A 204 1.14 -32.42 -7.01
CA THR A 204 2.24 -31.44 -6.99
C THR A 204 1.71 -30.08 -7.43
N THR A 205 1.02 -29.39 -6.52
CA THR A 205 0.55 -28.02 -6.78
C THR A 205 1.77 -27.10 -6.93
N SER A 206 1.83 -26.36 -8.04
CA SER A 206 2.81 -25.29 -8.20
C SER A 206 2.31 -24.10 -7.40
N SER A 207 3.14 -23.55 -6.50
CA SER A 207 2.83 -22.35 -5.73
C SER A 207 2.67 -21.14 -6.66
N SER A 208 1.53 -21.00 -7.33
CA SER A 208 1.12 -19.72 -7.89
C SER A 208 0.51 -18.94 -6.75
N ALA A 209 1.07 -17.76 -6.46
CA ALA A 209 0.39 -16.78 -5.61
C ALA A 209 -1.01 -16.59 -6.20
N THR A 210 -2.03 -17.06 -5.50
CA THR A 210 -3.41 -17.03 -5.96
C THR A 210 -3.79 -15.58 -6.27
N ILE A 211 -4.58 -15.39 -7.33
CA ILE A 211 -5.00 -14.09 -7.89
C ILE A 211 -5.47 -13.06 -6.82
N GLN A 212 -5.95 -13.52 -5.66
CA GLN A 212 -6.30 -12.67 -4.51
C GLN A 212 -5.10 -12.04 -3.78
N GLU A 213 -3.96 -12.73 -3.64
CA GLU A 213 -2.76 -12.15 -3.02
C GLU A 213 -2.06 -11.18 -3.97
N LEU A 214 -2.23 -11.34 -5.29
CA LEU A 214 -1.59 -10.49 -6.27
C LEU A 214 -2.11 -9.05 -6.22
N SER A 215 -3.40 -8.83 -5.99
CA SER A 215 -3.97 -7.49 -5.84
C SER A 215 -3.48 -6.81 -4.56
N GLU A 216 -3.38 -7.55 -3.45
CA GLU A 216 -2.86 -7.03 -2.18
C GLU A 216 -1.36 -6.71 -2.25
N ILE A 217 -0.56 -7.57 -2.88
CA ILE A 217 0.87 -7.33 -3.10
C ILE A 217 1.06 -6.11 -4.01
N ARG A 218 0.27 -5.99 -5.08
CA ARG A 218 0.30 -4.82 -5.98
C ARG A 218 -0.06 -3.54 -5.23
N PHE A 219 -1.12 -3.55 -4.41
CA PHE A 219 -1.49 -2.40 -3.60
C PHE A 219 -0.38 -2.00 -2.61
N SER A 220 0.26 -2.99 -1.96
CA SER A 220 1.39 -2.75 -1.06
C SER A 220 2.60 -2.12 -1.75
N ALA A 221 2.81 -2.39 -3.05
CA ALA A 221 3.96 -1.86 -3.80
C ALA A 221 3.89 -0.32 -4.01
N TYR A 222 2.71 0.28 -3.92
CA TYR A 222 2.53 1.73 -3.96
C TYR A 222 2.93 2.42 -2.64
N GLY A 223 3.13 1.67 -1.54
CA GLY A 223 3.53 2.28 -0.26
C GLY A 223 2.52 3.31 0.29
N GLY A 224 1.26 3.23 -0.14
CA GLY A 224 0.19 4.15 0.24
C GLY A 224 0.10 5.45 -0.57
N GLY A 225 0.78 5.56 -1.72
CA GLY A 225 0.64 6.69 -2.64
C GLY A 225 1.20 6.42 -4.03
N VAL A 226 0.90 7.29 -5.00
CA VAL A 226 1.43 7.16 -6.36
C VAL A 226 2.69 8.00 -6.51
N THR A 227 3.74 7.42 -7.07
CA THR A 227 5.01 8.12 -7.33
C THR A 227 5.06 8.64 -8.75
N ILE A 228 5.41 9.91 -8.93
CA ILE A 228 5.60 10.54 -10.24
C ILE A 228 7.03 11.07 -10.38
N ASP A 229 7.70 10.65 -11.45
CA ASP A 229 9.07 11.04 -11.78
C ASP A 229 9.35 10.83 -13.28
N PRO A 230 8.92 11.77 -14.15
CA PRO A 230 9.13 11.72 -15.60
C PRO A 230 10.60 11.74 -16.00
N ALA A 231 11.49 12.22 -15.12
CA ALA A 231 12.91 12.32 -15.43
C ALA A 231 13.64 10.99 -15.22
N ARG A 232 13.02 10.02 -14.53
CA ARG A 232 13.65 8.75 -14.22
C ARG A 232 13.58 7.78 -15.42
N PRO A 233 14.69 7.08 -15.75
CA PRO A 233 14.68 6.11 -16.84
C PRO A 233 13.74 4.91 -16.63
N THR A 234 13.32 4.65 -15.39
CA THR A 234 12.37 3.59 -15.03
C THR A 234 10.93 4.08 -14.98
N ALA A 235 10.66 5.33 -15.38
CA ALA A 235 9.31 5.85 -15.46
C ALA A 235 8.52 5.18 -16.58
N ILE A 236 7.25 4.90 -16.34
CA ILE A 236 6.37 4.16 -17.25
C ILE A 236 5.08 4.96 -17.44
N SER A 237 4.59 5.00 -18.69
CA SER A 237 3.27 5.54 -19.05
C SER A 237 2.19 4.48 -18.95
N GLY A 238 0.95 4.94 -18.82
CA GLY A 238 -0.24 4.13 -18.64
C GLY A 238 -0.56 3.88 -17.16
N THR A 239 -1.71 3.24 -16.94
CA THR A 239 -2.28 3.04 -15.61
C THR A 239 -2.08 1.63 -15.06
N ASP A 240 -1.50 0.74 -15.87
CA ASP A 240 -1.31 -0.67 -15.49
C ASP A 240 -0.09 -0.84 -14.57
N TYR A 241 -0.23 -1.73 -13.59
CA TYR A 241 0.89 -2.10 -12.72
C TYR A 241 2.09 -2.59 -13.57
N PRO A 242 3.33 -2.11 -13.31
CA PRO A 242 3.80 -1.45 -12.10
C PRO A 242 3.88 0.09 -12.16
N ALA A 243 3.23 0.75 -13.14
CA ALA A 243 3.27 2.20 -13.26
C ALA A 243 2.77 2.89 -11.97
N GLY A 244 3.44 3.98 -11.60
CA GLY A 244 3.12 4.76 -10.40
C GLY A 244 3.69 4.20 -9.08
N THR A 245 4.45 3.10 -9.11
CA THR A 245 5.12 2.56 -7.91
C THR A 245 6.47 3.26 -7.66
N LEU A 246 7.06 3.10 -6.48
CA LEU A 246 8.40 3.66 -6.18
C LEU A 246 9.52 3.10 -7.09
N ALA A 247 9.38 1.85 -7.53
CA ALA A 247 10.35 1.19 -8.42
C ALA A 247 10.16 1.62 -9.88
N ALA A 248 8.91 1.82 -10.30
CA ALA A 248 8.51 2.23 -11.64
C ALA A 248 7.52 3.40 -11.55
N PRO A 249 8.02 4.64 -11.35
CA PRO A 249 7.15 5.80 -11.17
C PRO A 249 6.35 6.09 -12.45
N SER A 250 5.24 6.81 -12.29
CA SER A 250 4.50 7.33 -13.43
C SER A 250 5.35 8.37 -14.17
N ASP A 251 5.31 8.33 -15.50
CA ASP A 251 6.00 9.31 -16.35
C ASP A 251 5.19 10.59 -16.58
N ASN A 252 3.92 10.64 -16.14
CA ASN A 252 3.06 11.81 -16.30
C ASN A 252 1.97 11.92 -15.21
N TRP A 253 1.40 13.13 -15.10
CA TRP A 253 0.35 13.47 -14.13
C TRP A 253 -0.99 12.80 -14.42
N PRO A 254 -1.52 12.78 -15.66
CA PRO A 254 -2.79 12.11 -15.96
C PRO A 254 -2.82 10.65 -15.49
N ASP A 255 -1.77 9.88 -15.78
CA ASP A 255 -1.66 8.48 -15.38
C ASP A 255 -1.52 8.35 -13.86
N ALA A 256 -0.72 9.20 -13.22
CA ALA A 256 -0.55 9.18 -11.77
C ALA A 256 -1.87 9.43 -11.02
N LEU A 257 -2.67 10.40 -11.49
CA LEU A 257 -3.98 10.72 -10.92
C LEU A 257 -5.00 9.63 -11.20
N ALA A 258 -5.01 9.04 -12.41
CA ALA A 258 -5.89 7.94 -12.74
C ALA A 258 -5.61 6.69 -11.89
N ILE A 259 -4.33 6.37 -11.65
CA ILE A 259 -3.93 5.29 -10.74
C ILE A 259 -4.40 5.61 -9.31
N ALA A 260 -4.16 6.83 -8.83
CA ALA A 260 -4.55 7.24 -7.48
C ALA A 260 -6.07 7.13 -7.27
N ASP A 261 -6.87 7.62 -8.22
CA ASP A 261 -8.32 7.53 -8.23
C ASP A 261 -8.81 6.07 -8.23
N SER A 262 -8.24 5.21 -9.09
CA SER A 262 -8.66 3.81 -9.21
C SER A 262 -8.36 2.97 -7.97
N LEU A 263 -7.27 3.28 -7.26
CA LEU A 263 -6.83 2.58 -6.05
C LEU A 263 -7.31 3.26 -4.76
N GLY A 264 -7.99 4.40 -4.85
CA GLY A 264 -8.44 5.17 -3.68
C GLY A 264 -7.30 5.77 -2.86
N LEU A 265 -6.16 6.06 -3.49
CA LEU A 265 -5.00 6.69 -2.86
C LEU A 265 -5.09 8.20 -3.00
N THR A 266 -4.80 8.94 -1.92
CA THR A 266 -4.79 10.41 -1.94
C THR A 266 -3.39 11.00 -1.93
N LYS A 267 -2.35 10.19 -1.70
CA LYS A 267 -0.96 10.67 -1.64
C LYS A 267 -0.29 10.57 -3.01
N ILE A 268 0.39 11.64 -3.40
CA ILE A 268 1.22 11.70 -4.60
C ILE A 268 2.65 12.10 -4.19
N PHE A 269 3.61 11.22 -4.45
CA PHE A 269 5.03 11.46 -4.20
C PHE A 269 5.68 12.03 -5.45
N VAL A 270 6.26 13.24 -5.35
CA VAL A 270 6.93 13.92 -6.45
C VAL A 270 8.43 13.86 -6.22
N HIS A 271 9.14 13.03 -6.97
CA HIS A 271 10.58 12.81 -6.78
C HIS A 271 11.46 13.74 -7.61
N ALA A 272 10.92 14.33 -8.67
CA ALA A 272 11.64 15.26 -9.52
C ALA A 272 10.84 16.55 -9.77
N SER A 273 11.54 17.66 -9.98
CA SER A 273 10.92 18.95 -10.30
C SER A 273 10.08 18.89 -11.57
N GLN A 274 8.85 19.37 -11.49
CA GLN A 274 7.84 19.17 -12.54
C GLN A 274 6.85 20.34 -12.64
N THR A 275 6.13 20.38 -13.76
CA THR A 275 4.99 21.27 -13.97
C THR A 275 3.74 20.42 -14.06
N VAL A 276 2.74 20.74 -13.24
CA VAL A 276 1.40 20.15 -13.36
C VAL A 276 0.79 20.60 -14.69
N PRO A 277 0.21 19.70 -15.51
CA PRO A 277 -0.44 20.09 -16.75
C PRO A 277 -1.58 21.10 -16.50
N ALA A 278 -1.80 21.99 -17.47
CA ALA A 278 -2.93 22.91 -17.44
C ALA A 278 -4.26 22.16 -17.30
N SER A 279 -5.24 22.76 -16.62
CA SER A 279 -6.57 22.17 -16.39
C SER A 279 -6.57 20.84 -15.60
N THR A 280 -5.48 20.50 -14.91
CA THR A 280 -5.46 19.34 -14.02
C THR A 280 -6.35 19.59 -12.81
N ASP A 281 -7.19 18.62 -12.47
CA ASP A 281 -8.05 18.67 -11.29
C ASP A 281 -7.36 18.01 -10.09
N LEU A 282 -6.88 18.83 -9.16
CA LEU A 282 -6.28 18.42 -7.91
C LEU A 282 -7.24 18.54 -6.72
N SER A 283 -8.53 18.80 -6.96
CA SER A 283 -9.51 19.12 -5.90
C SER A 283 -10.02 17.93 -5.07
N LYS A 284 -9.43 16.75 -5.23
CA LYS A 284 -9.89 15.50 -4.61
C LYS A 284 -9.21 15.21 -3.26
N ASN A 285 -8.86 16.25 -2.49
CA ASN A 285 -8.05 16.14 -1.27
C ASN A 285 -6.70 15.44 -1.48
N TYR A 286 -6.05 15.70 -2.61
CA TYR A 286 -4.72 15.14 -2.85
C TYR A 286 -3.70 15.70 -1.87
N TRP A 287 -2.77 14.85 -1.45
CA TRP A 287 -1.63 15.19 -0.62
C TRP A 287 -0.34 15.00 -1.43
N ILE A 288 0.19 16.10 -1.93
CA ILE A 288 1.43 16.14 -2.70
C ILE A 288 2.61 16.27 -1.74
N ILE A 289 3.59 15.37 -1.86
CA ILE A 289 4.77 15.29 -1.00
C ILE A 289 6.01 15.27 -1.89
N GLY A 290 6.94 16.21 -1.67
CA GLY A 290 8.25 16.23 -2.33
C GLY A 290 9.32 15.48 -1.53
N GLU A 291 10.52 15.32 -2.13
CA GLU A 291 11.71 14.81 -1.40
C GLU A 291 12.35 15.87 -0.50
N GLY A 292 11.90 17.12 -0.59
CA GLY A 292 12.37 18.25 0.18
C GLY A 292 12.32 19.54 -0.63
N ALA A 293 12.02 20.67 0.03
CA ALA A 293 11.81 21.94 -0.66
C ALA A 293 13.05 22.41 -1.44
N THR A 294 14.27 22.00 -1.07
CA THR A 294 15.49 22.35 -1.81
C THR A 294 15.78 21.46 -3.02
N VAL A 295 15.10 20.31 -3.13
CA VAL A 295 15.35 19.29 -4.16
C VAL A 295 14.21 19.26 -5.18
N THR A 296 12.98 19.33 -4.71
CA THR A 296 11.78 19.23 -5.53
C THR A 296 11.10 20.59 -5.67
N SER A 297 10.86 21.01 -6.91
CA SER A 297 10.04 22.17 -7.24
C SER A 297 8.83 21.79 -8.08
N LEU A 298 7.70 22.45 -7.82
CA LEU A 298 6.44 22.19 -8.51
C LEU A 298 5.86 23.50 -9.03
N VAL A 299 5.56 23.53 -10.32
CA VAL A 299 4.81 24.63 -10.95
C VAL A 299 3.35 24.17 -11.11
N ILE A 300 2.41 24.91 -10.52
CA ILE A 300 0.97 24.63 -10.61
C ILE A 300 0.32 25.74 -11.45
N PRO A 301 -0.07 25.49 -12.71
CA PRO A 301 -0.62 26.55 -13.55
C PRO A 301 -1.95 27.08 -13.00
N ASP A 302 -2.25 28.35 -13.29
CA ASP A 302 -3.49 29.05 -12.93
C ASP A 302 -4.79 28.34 -13.34
N SER A 303 -4.73 27.59 -14.43
CA SER A 303 -5.85 26.79 -14.93
C SER A 303 -6.09 25.48 -14.16
N ALA A 304 -5.21 25.08 -13.25
CA ALA A 304 -5.43 23.89 -12.42
C ALA A 304 -6.44 24.18 -11.31
N ASN A 305 -7.28 23.20 -10.98
CA ASN A 305 -8.18 23.28 -9.83
C ASN A 305 -7.43 22.72 -8.62
N THR A 306 -7.19 23.51 -7.58
CA THR A 306 -6.41 23.09 -6.41
C THR A 306 -7.24 22.95 -5.14
N ASP A 307 -8.57 22.96 -5.24
CA ASP A 307 -9.42 23.14 -4.06
C ASP A 307 -9.20 22.03 -3.02
N SER A 308 -8.98 22.41 -1.77
CA SER A 308 -8.66 21.45 -0.71
C SER A 308 -7.39 20.62 -0.96
N LEU A 309 -6.38 21.17 -1.63
CA LEU A 309 -5.08 20.52 -1.83
C LEU A 309 -4.22 20.61 -0.58
N ARG A 310 -3.49 19.53 -0.29
CA ARG A 310 -2.40 19.52 0.69
C ARG A 310 -1.05 19.39 0.00
N VAL A 311 -0.11 20.29 0.31
CA VAL A 311 1.26 20.23 -0.23
C VAL A 311 2.27 20.29 0.90
N GLN A 312 3.29 19.44 0.82
CA GLN A 312 4.32 19.34 1.83
C GLN A 312 5.72 19.13 1.25
N ASP A 313 6.72 19.79 1.85
CA ASP A 313 8.15 19.61 1.58
C ASP A 313 8.53 19.84 0.09
N VAL A 314 7.95 20.86 -0.56
CA VAL A 314 8.17 21.24 -1.97
C VAL A 314 8.43 22.74 -2.12
N THR A 315 9.17 23.16 -3.15
CA THR A 315 9.17 24.56 -3.61
C THR A 315 8.06 24.80 -4.64
N LEU A 316 7.05 25.60 -4.29
CA LEU A 316 5.97 26.02 -5.19
C LEU A 316 6.38 27.29 -5.95
N LEU A 317 6.29 27.24 -7.29
CA LEU A 317 6.73 28.30 -8.19
C LEU A 317 5.61 28.71 -9.16
N ASN A 318 5.41 30.02 -9.34
CA ASN A 318 4.63 30.61 -10.44
C ASN A 318 3.28 29.92 -10.67
N GLY A 319 2.42 29.94 -9.66
CA GLY A 319 1.22 29.13 -9.69
C GLY A 319 0.06 29.65 -8.87
N PHE A 320 -0.99 28.84 -8.83
CA PHE A 320 -2.26 29.19 -8.22
C PHE A 320 -2.64 28.18 -7.15
N LEU A 321 -3.07 28.70 -6.00
CA LEU A 321 -3.69 27.95 -4.92
C LEU A 321 -5.02 28.63 -4.63
N ASP A 322 -6.12 27.96 -4.91
CA ASP A 322 -7.49 28.37 -4.57
C ASP A 322 -7.81 28.20 -3.07
N ASN A 323 -8.96 27.60 -2.73
CA ASN A 323 -9.52 27.60 -1.41
C ASN A 323 -9.20 26.33 -0.62
N ALA A 324 -9.32 26.43 0.70
CA ALA A 324 -9.18 25.33 1.65
C ALA A 324 -7.83 24.58 1.60
N ASN A 325 -6.78 25.23 1.11
CA ASN A 325 -5.46 24.61 0.96
C ASN A 325 -4.72 24.46 2.29
N LEU A 326 -3.95 23.36 2.44
CA LEU A 326 -3.02 23.13 3.56
C LEU A 326 -1.59 22.99 3.03
N ILE A 327 -0.77 24.01 3.23
CA ILE A 327 0.60 24.05 2.75
C ILE A 327 1.56 24.02 3.93
N GLU A 328 2.48 23.05 3.97
CA GLU A 328 3.34 22.80 5.12
C GLU A 328 4.81 22.67 4.71
N ARG A 329 5.71 23.41 5.37
CA ARG A 329 7.17 23.30 5.17
C ARG A 329 7.64 23.46 3.72
N CYS A 330 6.91 24.27 2.97
CA CYS A 330 7.21 24.59 1.58
C CYS A 330 7.99 25.91 1.45
N VAL A 331 8.71 26.06 0.34
CA VAL A 331 9.11 27.39 -0.15
C VAL A 331 8.06 27.85 -1.16
N ILE A 332 7.58 29.08 -1.02
CA ILE A 332 6.49 29.63 -1.82
C ILE A 332 7.03 30.85 -2.55
N GLN A 333 6.98 30.83 -3.88
CA GLN A 333 7.51 31.89 -4.71
C GLN A 333 6.55 32.26 -5.83
N ASP A 334 6.29 33.56 -5.95
CA ASP A 334 5.52 34.16 -7.05
C ASP A 334 4.14 33.48 -7.26
N MET A 335 3.38 33.27 -6.17
CA MET A 335 2.12 32.52 -6.19
C MET A 335 0.89 33.40 -6.03
N GLU A 336 -0.21 33.00 -6.65
CA GLU A 336 -1.55 33.41 -6.23
C GLU A 336 -2.04 32.49 -5.12
N ILE A 337 -2.34 33.06 -3.95
CA ILE A 337 -2.67 32.31 -2.73
C ILE A 337 -4.05 32.68 -2.23
N GLY A 338 -4.94 31.69 -2.19
CA GLY A 338 -6.30 31.80 -1.69
C GLY A 338 -6.45 31.44 -0.22
N ALA A 339 -7.68 31.14 0.18
CA ALA A 339 -7.99 30.80 1.56
C ALA A 339 -7.38 29.46 1.97
N GLY A 340 -6.86 29.37 3.19
CA GLY A 340 -6.21 28.15 3.66
C GLY A 340 -5.30 28.34 4.86
N PHE A 341 -4.47 27.34 5.11
CA PHE A 341 -3.46 27.31 6.15
C PHE A 341 -2.09 27.07 5.55
N TYR A 342 -1.18 28.00 5.83
CA TYR A 342 0.22 27.96 5.43
C TYR A 342 1.05 27.88 6.71
N PHE A 343 1.77 26.78 6.89
CA PHE A 343 2.44 26.42 8.14
C PHE A 343 3.94 26.19 7.91
N GLU A 344 4.79 26.88 8.67
CA GLU A 344 6.25 26.74 8.59
C GLU A 344 6.82 26.92 7.17
N CYS A 345 6.18 27.77 6.36
CA CYS A 345 6.61 28.04 4.99
C CYS A 345 7.61 29.21 4.90
N SER A 346 8.49 29.14 3.91
CA SER A 346 9.36 30.24 3.50
C SER A 346 8.77 30.96 2.30
N PHE A 347 8.58 32.29 2.37
CA PHE A 347 8.07 33.06 1.23
C PHE A 347 9.17 33.89 0.57
N ILE A 348 9.16 33.92 -0.77
CA ILE A 348 10.10 34.65 -1.63
C ILE A 348 9.31 35.30 -2.78
N GLY A 349 9.75 36.46 -3.27
CA GLY A 349 9.07 37.12 -4.40
C GLY A 349 7.69 37.67 -4.01
N THR A 350 6.79 37.76 -4.99
CA THR A 350 5.51 38.46 -4.85
C THR A 350 4.34 37.49 -4.72
N GLN A 351 3.58 37.58 -3.64
CA GLN A 351 2.41 36.75 -3.38
C GLN A 351 1.14 37.53 -3.66
N ASN A 352 0.28 37.02 -4.53
CA ASN A 352 -1.01 37.60 -4.83
C ASN A 352 -2.08 36.95 -3.95
N MET A 353 -2.50 37.63 -2.87
CA MET A 353 -3.55 37.09 -2.00
C MET A 353 -4.91 37.29 -2.67
N ILE A 354 -5.65 36.20 -2.85
CA ILE A 354 -6.92 36.19 -3.59
C ILE A 354 -8.05 35.60 -2.75
N GLY A 355 -9.29 35.89 -3.16
CA GLY A 355 -10.49 35.26 -2.63
C GLY A 355 -10.99 35.86 -1.33
N THR A 356 -12.21 35.47 -0.95
CA THR A 356 -12.95 36.07 0.18
C THR A 356 -12.84 35.26 1.48
N GLY A 357 -12.19 34.10 1.45
CA GLY A 357 -11.96 33.28 2.64
C GLY A 357 -10.76 33.78 3.46
N GLN A 358 -10.60 33.25 4.67
CA GLN A 358 -9.48 33.61 5.54
C GLN A 358 -8.21 32.85 5.14
N LEU A 359 -7.16 33.60 4.82
CA LEU A 359 -5.79 33.14 4.64
C LEU A 359 -5.07 33.17 5.99
N ASN A 360 -4.63 31.99 6.46
CA ASN A 360 -3.88 31.84 7.70
C ASN A 360 -2.41 31.54 7.38
N ILE A 361 -1.52 32.43 7.79
CA ILE A 361 -0.07 32.26 7.64
C ILE A 361 0.50 32.11 9.05
N TYR A 362 0.94 30.90 9.41
CA TYR A 362 1.32 30.56 10.78
C TYR A 362 2.76 30.03 10.85
N GLN A 363 3.58 30.68 11.68
CA GLN A 363 5.00 30.34 11.87
C GLN A 363 5.82 30.32 10.58
N CYS A 364 5.40 31.11 9.59
CA CYS A 364 6.14 31.29 8.33
C CYS A 364 7.21 32.37 8.46
N TYR A 365 8.12 32.42 7.49
CA TYR A 365 9.23 33.35 7.50
C TYR A 365 9.61 33.85 6.10
N SER A 366 10.34 34.97 6.07
CA SER A 366 10.95 35.48 4.84
C SER A 366 12.12 34.61 4.40
N GLY A 367 12.07 34.11 3.16
CA GLY A 367 13.18 33.41 2.51
C GLY A 367 14.23 34.36 1.90
N VAL A 368 14.03 35.68 1.99
CA VAL A 368 14.94 36.67 1.39
C VAL A 368 16.00 37.09 2.41
N ALA A 369 17.27 36.85 2.09
CA ALA A 369 18.40 37.27 2.91
C ALA A 369 18.64 38.77 2.77
N GLY A 370 18.29 39.55 3.79
CA GLY A 370 18.48 41.00 3.76
C GLY A 370 17.66 41.73 4.81
N GLY A 371 18.02 42.98 5.09
CA GLY A 371 17.36 43.83 6.08
C GLY A 371 17.09 45.25 5.58
N GLY A 372 17.19 45.45 4.26
CA GLY A 372 16.89 46.71 3.60
C GLY A 372 15.43 46.83 3.15
N PRO A 373 14.93 48.05 2.89
CA PRO A 373 13.53 48.37 2.50
C PRO A 373 13.01 47.77 1.18
N THR A 374 13.73 46.84 0.56
CA THR A 374 13.38 46.21 -0.73
C THR A 374 13.87 44.76 -0.79
N GLN A 375 14.17 44.16 0.37
CA GLN A 375 14.75 42.82 0.49
C GLN A 375 13.79 41.92 1.28
N THR A 376 12.53 41.93 0.89
CA THR A 376 11.44 41.23 1.57
C THR A 376 10.50 40.60 0.55
N PRO A 377 9.83 39.49 0.89
CA PRO A 377 8.67 39.03 0.13
C PRO A 377 7.59 40.12 0.16
N GLU A 378 6.92 40.25 -0.98
CA GLU A 378 5.85 41.20 -1.23
C GLU A 378 4.51 40.47 -1.15
N PHE A 379 3.52 41.04 -0.48
CA PHE A 379 2.18 40.48 -0.42
C PHE A 379 1.17 41.51 -0.94
N ASN A 380 0.61 41.24 -2.11
CA ASN A 380 -0.56 41.95 -2.63
C ASN A 380 -1.79 41.48 -1.85
N VAL A 381 -2.27 42.30 -0.92
CA VAL A 381 -3.35 41.94 0.00
C VAL A 381 -4.71 41.90 -0.70
N ASN A 382 -4.93 42.76 -1.70
CA ASN A 382 -6.16 42.88 -2.46
C ASN A 382 -7.42 42.94 -1.56
N ASP A 383 -8.31 41.96 -1.72
CA ASP A 383 -9.56 41.76 -1.01
C ASP A 383 -9.53 40.62 0.02
N ALA A 384 -8.36 40.00 0.24
CA ALA A 384 -8.22 38.85 1.11
C ALA A 384 -8.39 39.18 2.59
N ILE A 385 -8.96 38.23 3.34
CA ILE A 385 -8.96 38.23 4.80
C ILE A 385 -7.67 37.57 5.28
N VAL A 386 -6.80 38.30 5.98
CA VAL A 386 -5.45 37.82 6.31
C VAL A 386 -5.22 37.74 7.82
N ALA A 387 -4.74 36.58 8.26
CA ALA A 387 -4.27 36.36 9.62
C ALA A 387 -2.84 35.77 9.60
N GLY A 388 -1.84 36.65 9.71
CA GLY A 388 -0.44 36.25 9.92
C GLY A 388 -0.13 36.12 11.41
N ARG A 389 0.45 34.99 11.82
CA ARG A 389 0.78 34.68 13.22
C ARG A 389 2.18 34.11 13.35
N GLY A 390 3.02 34.74 14.17
CA GLY A 390 4.36 34.24 14.46
C GLY A 390 5.36 34.43 13.30
N TRP A 391 5.16 35.45 12.47
CA TRP A 391 6.01 35.71 11.31
C TRP A 391 7.44 36.10 11.71
N THR A 392 8.44 35.63 10.96
CA THR A 392 9.85 36.00 11.18
C THR A 392 10.50 36.55 9.91
N GLY A 393 11.23 37.66 10.03
CA GLY A 393 11.93 38.30 8.92
C GLY A 393 11.19 39.50 8.34
N GLY A 394 11.66 40.04 7.22
CA GLY A 394 11.05 41.19 6.57
C GLY A 394 9.79 40.83 5.76
N VAL A 395 8.84 41.76 5.63
CA VAL A 395 7.66 41.61 4.76
C VAL A 395 7.16 42.97 4.28
N GLU A 396 6.71 43.04 3.02
CA GLU A 396 6.02 44.21 2.49
C GLU A 396 4.56 43.88 2.15
N PHE A 397 3.64 44.74 2.59
CA PHE A 397 2.22 44.68 2.24
C PHE A 397 1.87 45.78 1.25
N LEU A 398 1.19 45.41 0.18
CA LEU A 398 0.76 46.34 -0.86
C LEU A 398 -0.65 46.00 -1.37
N GLN A 399 -1.25 46.95 -2.08
CA GLN A 399 -2.52 46.81 -2.80
C GLN A 399 -3.73 46.38 -1.95
N LYS A 400 -3.76 46.67 -0.64
CA LYS A 400 -4.98 46.56 0.13
C LYS A 400 -6.00 47.58 -0.35
N THR A 401 -7.04 47.08 -1.03
CA THR A 401 -8.07 47.89 -1.70
C THR A 401 -9.47 47.62 -1.12
N SER A 402 -9.56 46.80 -0.08
CA SER A 402 -10.81 46.38 0.56
C SER A 402 -10.86 46.68 2.06
N THR A 403 -12.07 46.57 2.63
CA THR A 403 -12.30 46.59 4.09
C THR A 403 -12.14 45.22 4.76
N ALA A 404 -11.66 44.21 4.04
CA ALA A 404 -11.44 42.87 4.59
C ALA A 404 -10.49 42.91 5.80
N ALA A 405 -10.70 42.04 6.78
CA ALA A 405 -9.93 42.03 8.01
C ALA A 405 -8.47 41.64 7.74
N PHE A 406 -7.54 42.37 8.35
CA PHE A 406 -6.11 42.14 8.23
C PHE A 406 -5.45 42.25 9.60
N SER A 407 -4.70 41.22 9.98
CA SER A 407 -3.89 41.22 11.19
C SER A 407 -2.59 40.46 11.00
N TRP A 408 -1.48 41.05 11.45
CA TRP A 408 -0.16 40.46 11.29
C TRP A 408 0.63 40.50 12.60
N ASP A 409 1.00 39.32 13.11
CA ASP A 409 1.76 39.19 14.35
C ASP A 409 3.20 38.77 14.05
N MET A 410 4.14 39.66 14.37
CA MET A 410 5.57 39.48 14.18
C MET A 410 6.22 38.84 15.42
N THR A 411 7.09 37.85 15.18
CA THR A 411 8.04 37.36 16.18
C THR A 411 9.32 38.21 16.17
N SER A 412 9.83 38.53 14.99
CA SER A 412 10.95 39.45 14.78
C SER A 412 11.02 39.88 13.31
N GLY A 413 11.58 41.06 13.03
CA GLY A 413 11.82 41.53 11.67
C GLY A 413 11.31 42.93 11.42
N ARG A 414 10.98 43.22 10.16
CA ARG A 414 10.53 44.53 9.69
C ARG A 414 9.28 44.38 8.84
N VAL A 415 8.39 45.34 8.94
CA VAL A 415 7.19 45.43 8.12
C VAL A 415 7.26 46.71 7.31
N GLN A 416 6.92 46.62 6.03
CA GLN A 416 6.71 47.77 5.16
C GLN A 416 5.26 47.78 4.69
N VAL A 417 4.66 48.97 4.69
CA VAL A 417 3.29 49.16 4.21
C VAL A 417 3.36 50.16 3.06
N ASN A 418 3.07 49.71 1.84
CA ASN A 418 3.21 50.53 0.64
C ASN A 418 2.10 51.59 0.54
N ASP A 419 2.39 52.76 -0.03
CA ASP A 419 1.43 53.87 -0.17
C ASP A 419 0.22 53.52 -1.06
N ASN A 420 0.34 52.49 -1.91
CA ASN A 420 -0.76 52.00 -2.73
C ASN A 420 -1.85 51.23 -1.95
N ASN A 421 -1.68 51.03 -0.64
CA ASN A 421 -2.73 50.53 0.24
C ASN A 421 -3.77 51.64 0.48
N THR A 422 -4.96 51.50 -0.11
CA THR A 422 -5.94 52.62 -0.21
C THR A 422 -7.19 52.48 0.65
N THR A 423 -7.51 51.29 1.17
CA THR A 423 -8.79 51.05 1.88
C THR A 423 -8.64 50.14 3.09
N GLY A 424 -9.51 50.34 4.08
CA GLY A 424 -9.63 49.47 5.26
C GLY A 424 -8.57 49.77 6.33
N SER A 425 -8.33 48.77 7.18
CA SER A 425 -7.36 48.86 8.26
C SER A 425 -6.43 47.65 8.30
N MET A 426 -5.19 47.86 8.75
CA MET A 426 -4.21 46.82 9.03
C MET A 426 -3.79 46.91 10.49
N THR A 427 -3.87 45.79 11.23
CA THR A 427 -3.33 45.74 12.60
C THR A 427 -2.00 44.99 12.60
N LEU A 428 -0.94 45.66 13.03
CA LEU A 428 0.41 45.10 13.16
C LEU A 428 0.72 44.89 14.65
N ARG A 429 1.16 43.69 15.04
CA ARG A 429 1.39 43.32 16.45
C ARG A 429 2.69 42.55 16.62
N GLY A 430 3.10 42.35 17.87
CA GLY A 430 4.24 41.51 18.23
C GLY A 430 5.55 42.29 18.31
N SER A 431 6.68 41.63 18.03
CA SER A 431 8.01 42.23 18.11
C SER A 431 8.56 42.48 16.72
N GLY A 432 8.65 43.74 16.31
CA GLY A 432 9.04 44.14 14.96
C GLY A 432 9.10 45.64 14.81
N VAL A 433 9.55 46.12 13.64
CA VAL A 433 9.62 47.56 13.33
C VAL A 433 8.81 47.83 12.06
N TRP A 434 7.92 48.83 12.12
CA TRP A 434 7.34 49.41 10.91
C TRP A 434 8.36 50.36 10.27
N ASP A 435 9.03 49.91 9.22
CA ASP A 435 10.25 50.56 8.72
C ASP A 435 9.97 51.90 8.01
N ASN A 436 8.79 52.03 7.38
CA ASN A 436 8.40 53.21 6.61
C ASN A 436 7.27 54.03 7.25
N GLU A 437 7.04 53.90 8.56
CA GLU A 437 5.99 54.63 9.31
C GLU A 437 6.04 56.14 9.05
N ALA A 438 7.23 56.74 9.14
CA ALA A 438 7.41 58.19 9.01
C ALA A 438 7.20 58.73 7.57
N THR A 439 7.21 57.84 6.56
CA THR A 439 7.08 58.20 5.14
C THR A 439 5.81 57.66 4.50
N TYR A 440 5.00 56.89 5.24
CA TYR A 440 3.77 56.30 4.72
C TYR A 440 2.75 57.39 4.36
N ALA A 441 2.32 57.38 3.10
CA ALA A 441 1.36 58.33 2.52
C ALA A 441 0.09 57.64 1.98
N GLY A 442 -0.09 56.34 2.24
CA GLY A 442 -1.31 55.61 1.90
C GLY A 442 -2.51 56.01 2.76
N THR A 443 -3.71 55.58 2.35
CA THR A 443 -4.97 55.93 3.03
C THR A 443 -5.54 54.80 3.89
N THR A 444 -4.91 53.62 3.88
CA THR A 444 -5.26 52.52 4.79
C THR A 444 -4.88 52.89 6.22
N THR A 445 -5.79 52.66 7.17
CA THR A 445 -5.49 52.90 8.59
C THR A 445 -4.58 51.81 9.12
N VAL A 446 -3.35 52.15 9.51
CA VAL A 446 -2.42 51.20 10.14
C VAL A 446 -2.47 51.39 11.66
N ASP A 447 -2.88 50.36 12.37
CA ASP A 447 -2.86 50.27 13.83
C ASP A 447 -1.58 49.53 14.25
N ASP A 448 -0.52 50.29 14.52
CA ASP A 448 0.76 49.76 14.98
C ASP A 448 0.73 49.51 16.50
N GLN A 449 0.61 48.22 16.86
CA GLN A 449 0.72 47.72 18.22
C GLN A 449 2.02 46.92 18.42
N MET A 450 3.04 47.14 17.58
CA MET A 450 4.32 46.46 17.71
C MET A 450 5.14 47.00 18.89
N THR A 451 5.81 46.09 19.57
CA THR A 451 6.79 46.40 20.60
C THR A 451 8.15 46.63 19.93
N ASN A 452 8.64 47.87 19.95
CA ASN A 452 9.92 48.26 19.37
C ASN A 452 10.64 49.26 20.28
N THR A 453 11.91 49.57 19.96
CA THR A 453 12.71 50.47 20.79
C THR A 453 12.11 51.87 20.87
N THR A 454 11.46 52.35 19.81
CA THR A 454 10.78 53.65 19.79
C THR A 454 9.53 53.65 20.66
N SER A 455 8.68 52.61 20.58
CA SER A 455 7.48 52.50 21.40
C SER A 455 7.82 52.30 22.88
N ILE A 456 8.86 51.51 23.18
CA ILE A 456 9.41 51.41 24.55
C ILE A 456 10.01 52.75 24.98
N ALA A 457 10.79 53.43 24.15
CA ALA A 457 11.41 54.71 24.52
C ALA A 457 10.35 55.80 24.73
N ALA A 458 9.31 55.83 23.91
CA ALA A 458 8.19 56.74 24.09
C ALA A 458 7.44 56.42 25.40
N ALA A 459 7.15 55.14 25.65
CA ALA A 459 6.43 54.71 26.85
C ALA A 459 7.24 54.89 28.14
N VAL A 460 8.57 54.77 28.09
CA VAL A 460 9.45 54.83 29.26
C VAL A 460 10.05 56.23 29.47
N TRP A 461 10.66 56.80 28.43
CA TRP A 461 11.44 58.05 28.54
C TRP A 461 10.63 59.32 28.24
N ASN A 462 9.62 59.24 27.36
CA ASN A 462 8.81 60.40 26.96
C ASN A 462 7.43 60.45 27.63
N ALA A 463 7.13 59.52 28.53
CA ALA A 463 5.88 59.54 29.26
C ALA A 463 5.82 60.73 30.25
N LEU A 464 4.61 61.30 30.40
CA LEU A 464 4.37 62.39 31.34
C LEU A 464 4.74 61.95 32.76
N THR A 465 5.42 62.81 33.51
CA THR A 465 5.86 62.51 34.88
C THR A 465 4.70 62.21 35.83
N VAL A 466 3.50 62.72 35.56
CA VAL A 466 2.29 62.41 36.34
C VAL A 466 1.86 60.94 36.26
N THR A 467 2.31 60.21 35.23
CA THR A 467 2.01 58.80 35.01
C THR A 467 2.86 57.89 35.91
N TYR A 468 3.93 58.41 36.53
CA TYR A 468 4.88 57.65 37.35
C TYR A 468 4.76 57.93 38.85
N ASN A 469 3.54 57.90 39.37
CA ASN A 469 3.23 58.15 40.78
C ASN A 469 3.26 56.90 41.69
N ALA A 470 3.72 55.75 41.15
CA ALA A 470 3.85 54.53 41.93
C ALA A 470 4.95 54.68 42.99
N ALA A 471 4.56 54.58 44.26
CA ALA A 471 5.46 54.71 45.41
C ALA A 471 6.60 53.69 45.33
N GLY A 472 7.85 54.16 45.51
CA GLY A 472 9.08 53.38 45.42
C GLY A 472 9.62 53.18 44.01
N SER A 473 8.97 53.70 42.96
CA SER A 473 9.46 53.58 41.59
C SER A 473 10.60 54.56 41.27
N PHE A 474 11.43 54.22 40.27
CA PHE A 474 12.44 55.14 39.75
C PHE A 474 11.80 56.43 39.18
N GLY A 475 10.62 56.31 38.58
CA GLY A 475 9.87 57.47 38.07
C GLY A 475 9.44 58.44 39.18
N GLU A 476 8.99 57.94 40.33
CA GLU A 476 8.71 58.77 41.53
C GLU A 476 9.99 59.46 42.03
N PHE A 477 11.13 58.75 42.07
CA PHE A 477 12.42 59.32 42.48
C PHE A 477 12.86 60.47 41.55
N VAL A 478 12.75 60.29 40.23
CA VAL A 478 13.10 61.32 39.23
C VAL A 478 12.16 62.53 39.38
N GLN A 479 10.86 62.30 39.54
CA GLN A 479 9.86 63.36 39.75
C GLN A 479 10.13 64.16 41.04
N GLY A 480 10.43 63.47 42.14
CA GLY A 480 10.59 64.09 43.45
C GLY A 480 11.96 64.75 43.70
N LYS A 481 13.07 64.18 43.19
CA LYS A 481 14.43 64.57 43.61
C LYS A 481 15.31 65.18 42.51
N LEU A 482 15.11 64.83 41.24
CA LEU A 482 15.95 65.35 40.14
C LEU A 482 15.46 66.72 39.64
N LEU A 483 14.14 66.89 39.52
CA LEU A 483 13.52 68.16 39.12
C LEU A 483 13.64 69.26 40.18
N THR A 484 13.80 68.91 41.45
CA THR A 484 14.06 69.86 42.53
C THR A 484 15.50 70.40 42.49
N LEU A 485 16.48 69.61 42.04
CA LEU A 485 17.86 70.06 41.84
C LEU A 485 18.01 70.99 40.62
N ALA A 486 17.29 70.73 39.52
CA ALA A 486 17.26 71.62 38.36
C ALA A 486 16.57 72.96 38.68
N LYS A 487 15.49 72.94 39.47
CA LYS A 487 14.89 74.16 40.05
C LYS A 487 15.85 74.91 40.98
N PHE A 488 16.72 74.18 41.69
CA PHE A 488 17.73 74.77 42.58
C PHE A 488 18.90 75.41 41.81
N LEU A 489 19.32 74.82 40.68
CA LEU A 489 20.38 75.38 39.83
C LEU A 489 19.89 76.57 38.97
N GLY A 490 18.64 76.57 38.52
CA GLY A 490 18.03 77.71 37.82
C GLY A 490 17.81 78.95 38.69
N LEU A 491 17.99 78.84 40.01
CA LEU A 491 17.97 79.97 40.96
C LEU A 491 19.38 80.53 41.24
N LYS A 492 20.44 79.99 40.63
CA LYS A 492 21.81 80.45 40.88
C LYS A 492 22.30 81.56 39.92
N ASP A 493 21.55 81.84 38.84
CA ASP A 493 21.86 82.92 37.89
C ASP A 493 20.74 83.98 37.80
N LEU A 494 20.03 84.26 38.91
CA LEU A 494 19.19 85.45 39.10
C LEU A 494 19.67 86.28 40.28
#